data_AF-A0A6L8QCH7-F1
#
_entry.id   AF-A0A6L8QCH7-F1
#
_cell.length_a   1.000
_cell.length_b   1.000
_cell.length_c   1.000
_cell.angle_alpha   90.00
_cell.angle_beta   90.00
_cell.angle_gamma   90.00
#
_symmetry.space_group_name_H-M   'P 1'
#
loop_
_entity.id
_entity.type
_entity.pdbx_description
1 polymer ?
#
loop_
_entity_poly.entity_id
_entity_poly.type
_entity_poly.pdbx_seq_one_letter_code
_entity_poly.pdbx_strand_id
1 'polypeptide(L)'
;MWDREKIKNSNKNLEGANLKSMDLSNMDLKNANLISADLVMADLEGTDFTGANLFSVKAMRANLKNTNLSGATLQKSNLTRANMEGCNLNSADLMGANLSQTVMVGCDLIRASLVEANLLGVDLSGADLTEAKLSGRYQREGYFSRGANIGKGKMAGTKMIRADLVAAELNGTDCREADFSEANLSEASLKQACLVSTSFVNSKLGDADFRGADLTDSDFEGAELIETKFQGVDLSRVKNISPQELELSIIDSNTQMPDYIEVIWTSEDTYKCKQKV
;
A
#
# COMPACT_ATOMS: atom_id res chain seq x y z
N MET A 1 -24.39 20.66 22.55
CA MET A 1 -23.87 19.30 22.36
C MET A 1 -24.54 18.70 21.14
N TRP A 2 -23.77 18.06 20.25
CA TRP A 2 -24.29 17.37 19.07
C TRP A 2 -25.10 16.13 19.48
N ASP A 3 -26.11 15.81 18.68
CA ASP A 3 -26.90 14.59 18.76
C ASP A 3 -27.38 14.24 17.33
N ARG A 4 -27.93 13.04 17.12
CA ARG A 4 -28.26 12.54 15.78
C ARG A 4 -29.30 13.44 15.08
N GLU A 5 -30.24 14.04 15.81
CA GLU A 5 -31.25 14.95 15.26
C GLU A 5 -30.64 16.29 14.85
N LYS A 6 -29.74 16.85 15.66
CA LYS A 6 -28.98 18.06 15.28
C LYS A 6 -28.14 17.83 14.03
N ILE A 7 -27.55 16.66 13.85
CA ILE A 7 -26.79 16.32 12.64
C ILE A 7 -27.71 16.25 11.42
N LYS A 8 -28.87 15.59 11.52
CA LYS A 8 -29.85 15.57 10.42
C LYS A 8 -30.28 16.98 10.01
N ASN A 9 -30.46 17.86 10.99
CA ASN A 9 -30.88 19.25 10.79
C ASN A 9 -29.73 20.20 10.42
N SER A 10 -28.47 19.74 10.39
CA SER A 10 -27.32 20.61 10.07
C SER A 10 -27.08 20.77 8.57
N ASN A 11 -27.94 20.19 7.73
CA ASN A 11 -27.74 20.10 6.28
C ASN A 11 -26.37 19.49 5.93
N LYS A 12 -25.92 18.50 6.73
CA LYS A 12 -24.64 17.80 6.58
C LYS A 12 -23.40 18.72 6.65
N ASN A 13 -23.53 19.92 7.22
CA ASN A 13 -22.39 20.74 7.60
C ASN A 13 -22.00 20.43 9.05
N LEU A 14 -20.85 19.79 9.21
CA LEU A 14 -20.25 19.33 10.47
C LEU A 14 -18.78 19.80 10.57
N GLU A 15 -18.44 20.88 9.86
CA GLU A 15 -17.10 21.46 9.91
C GLU A 15 -16.71 21.84 11.35
N GLY A 16 -15.55 21.33 11.79
CA GLY A 16 -15.04 21.53 13.14
C GLY A 16 -15.92 20.95 14.26
N ALA A 17 -16.93 20.14 13.93
CA ALA A 17 -17.85 19.58 14.92
C ALA A 17 -17.12 18.65 15.90
N ASN A 18 -17.41 18.81 17.19
CA ASN A 18 -16.97 17.85 18.21
C ASN A 18 -17.99 16.70 18.31
N LEU A 19 -17.67 15.58 17.66
CA LEU A 19 -18.46 14.36 17.55
C LEU A 19 -17.78 13.17 18.24
N LYS A 20 -16.84 13.46 19.15
CA LYS A 20 -16.04 12.48 19.86
C LYS A 20 -16.94 11.48 20.59
N SER A 21 -16.64 10.19 20.42
CA SER A 21 -17.37 9.07 21.05
C SER A 21 -18.87 9.01 20.74
N MET A 22 -19.34 9.71 19.72
CA MET A 22 -20.74 9.73 19.35
C MET A 22 -21.09 8.49 18.51
N ASP A 23 -22.30 7.96 18.69
CA ASP A 23 -22.88 6.95 17.80
C ASP A 23 -23.49 7.62 16.57
N LEU A 24 -22.77 7.46 15.46
CA LEU A 24 -23.12 7.90 14.12
C LEU A 24 -23.33 6.71 13.18
N SER A 25 -23.45 5.49 13.70
CA SER A 25 -23.61 4.28 12.91
C SER A 25 -24.81 4.38 11.97
N ASN A 26 -24.65 3.83 10.77
CA ASN A 26 -25.67 3.74 9.72
C ASN A 26 -26.27 5.09 9.31
N MET A 27 -25.57 6.21 9.52
CA MET A 27 -26.05 7.51 9.09
C MET A 27 -25.78 7.75 7.59
N ASP A 28 -26.66 8.52 6.96
CA ASP A 28 -26.38 9.09 5.64
C ASP A 28 -25.63 10.42 5.80
N LEU A 29 -24.33 10.39 5.54
CA LEU A 29 -23.43 11.55 5.50
C LEU A 29 -22.81 11.71 4.11
N LYS A 30 -23.52 11.28 3.05
CA LYS A 30 -23.10 11.50 1.65
C LYS A 30 -22.88 12.98 1.40
N ASN A 31 -21.76 13.33 0.78
CA ASN A 31 -21.35 14.69 0.45
C ASN A 31 -21.32 15.65 1.66
N ALA A 32 -21.24 15.12 2.88
CA ALA A 32 -21.17 15.94 4.08
C ALA A 32 -19.84 16.71 4.15
N ASN A 33 -19.87 17.90 4.74
CA ASN A 33 -18.67 18.64 5.09
C ASN A 33 -18.28 18.32 6.54
N LEU A 34 -17.20 17.57 6.73
CA LEU A 34 -16.62 17.20 8.03
C LEU A 34 -15.19 17.73 8.20
N ILE A 35 -14.82 18.78 7.47
CA ILE A 35 -13.48 19.38 7.56
C ILE A 35 -13.12 19.61 9.03
N SER A 36 -11.98 19.06 9.46
CA SER A 36 -11.44 19.20 10.82
C SER A 36 -12.37 18.74 11.97
N ALA A 37 -13.40 17.93 11.70
CA ALA A 37 -14.26 17.40 12.76
C ALA A 37 -13.48 16.45 13.70
N ASP A 38 -13.91 16.37 14.96
CA ASP A 38 -13.39 15.43 15.95
C ASP A 38 -14.33 14.22 16.06
N LEU A 39 -13.92 13.11 15.45
CA LEU A 39 -14.58 11.80 15.45
C LEU A 39 -13.80 10.78 16.29
N VAL A 40 -12.94 11.23 17.21
CA VAL A 40 -12.13 10.31 18.01
C VAL A 40 -13.03 9.33 18.77
N MET A 41 -12.77 8.03 18.62
CA MET A 41 -13.58 6.94 19.20
C MET A 41 -15.08 6.97 18.83
N ALA A 42 -15.49 7.69 17.79
CA ALA A 42 -16.87 7.66 17.31
C ALA A 42 -17.20 6.28 16.73
N ASP A 43 -18.47 5.88 16.85
CA ASP A 43 -18.99 4.71 16.15
C ASP A 43 -19.60 5.18 14.83
N LEU A 44 -18.97 4.79 13.72
CA LEU A 44 -19.32 5.15 12.35
C LEU A 44 -19.69 3.91 11.55
N GLU A 45 -19.93 2.76 12.18
CA GLU A 45 -20.18 1.50 11.47
C GLU A 45 -21.33 1.64 10.47
N GLY A 46 -21.11 1.20 9.23
CA GLY A 46 -22.10 1.23 8.16
C GLY A 46 -22.50 2.64 7.67
N THR A 47 -21.84 3.69 8.14
CA THR A 47 -22.13 5.07 7.73
C THR A 47 -21.71 5.32 6.27
N ASP A 48 -22.58 6.03 5.54
CA ASP A 48 -22.33 6.38 4.16
C ASP A 48 -21.71 7.78 4.06
N PHE A 49 -20.42 7.83 3.71
CA PHE A 49 -19.62 9.02 3.49
C PHE A 49 -19.27 9.21 2.00
N THR A 50 -20.02 8.63 1.06
CA THR A 50 -19.72 8.80 -0.37
C THR A 50 -19.59 10.27 -0.73
N GLY A 51 -18.44 10.64 -1.31
CA GLY A 51 -18.12 12.02 -1.72
C GLY A 51 -18.00 13.03 -0.57
N ALA A 52 -17.97 12.60 0.70
CA ALA A 52 -17.84 13.50 1.83
C ALA A 52 -16.45 14.17 1.88
N ASN A 53 -16.40 15.39 2.39
CA ASN A 53 -15.15 16.09 2.66
C ASN A 53 -14.74 15.88 4.12
N LEU A 54 -13.80 14.97 4.35
CA LEU A 54 -13.22 14.62 5.65
C LEU A 54 -11.81 15.21 5.81
N PHE A 55 -11.47 16.27 5.07
CA PHE A 55 -10.13 16.87 5.12
C PHE A 55 -9.70 17.19 6.56
N SER A 56 -8.53 16.69 6.96
CA SER A 56 -7.95 16.87 8.29
C SER A 56 -8.84 16.42 9.47
N VAL A 57 -9.74 15.45 9.25
CA VAL A 57 -10.57 14.89 10.33
C VAL A 57 -9.72 14.13 11.35
N LYS A 58 -10.14 14.15 12.62
CA LYS A 58 -9.56 13.31 13.68
C LYS A 58 -10.47 12.13 13.95
N ALA A 59 -10.14 10.95 13.42
CA ALA A 59 -10.93 9.72 13.57
C ALA A 59 -10.12 8.62 14.26
N MET A 60 -9.21 9.00 15.16
CA MET A 60 -8.36 8.06 15.90
C MET A 60 -9.21 7.08 16.70
N ARG A 61 -8.93 5.78 16.55
CA ARG A 61 -9.69 4.70 17.22
C ARG A 61 -11.20 4.70 16.94
N ALA A 62 -11.66 5.35 15.86
CA ALA A 62 -13.06 5.25 15.45
C ALA A 62 -13.39 3.85 14.92
N ASN A 63 -14.65 3.44 15.05
CA ASN A 63 -15.18 2.25 14.40
C ASN A 63 -15.76 2.66 13.05
N LEU A 64 -15.06 2.37 11.95
CA LEU A 64 -15.44 2.66 10.56
C LEU A 64 -15.84 1.38 9.81
N LYS A 65 -16.07 0.25 10.50
CA LYS A 65 -16.42 -1.03 9.87
C LYS A 65 -17.53 -0.86 8.84
N ASN A 66 -17.37 -1.49 7.67
CA ASN A 66 -18.37 -1.51 6.61
C ASN A 66 -18.84 -0.10 6.14
N THR A 67 -18.03 0.94 6.34
CA THR A 67 -18.38 2.29 5.86
C THR A 67 -18.13 2.44 4.38
N ASN A 68 -18.94 3.29 3.75
CA ASN A 68 -18.74 3.69 2.36
C ASN A 68 -18.06 5.06 2.30
N LEU A 69 -16.77 5.08 2.00
CA LEU A 69 -15.92 6.26 1.83
C LEU A 69 -15.55 6.49 0.36
N SER A 70 -16.28 5.88 -0.58
CA SER A 70 -16.00 6.00 -2.01
C SER A 70 -16.00 7.47 -2.46
N GLY A 71 -14.92 7.87 -3.15
CA GLY A 71 -14.72 9.24 -3.62
C GLY A 71 -14.60 10.30 -2.52
N ALA A 72 -14.47 9.93 -1.26
CA ALA A 72 -14.33 10.89 -0.16
C ALA A 72 -12.92 11.52 -0.11
N THR A 73 -12.84 12.74 0.40
CA THR A 73 -11.56 13.44 0.63
C THR A 73 -11.11 13.23 2.07
N LEU A 74 -10.10 12.40 2.30
CA LEU A 74 -9.49 12.13 3.61
C LEU A 74 -8.08 12.69 3.74
N GLN A 75 -7.66 13.59 2.84
CA GLN A 75 -6.32 14.18 2.88
C GLN A 75 -5.97 14.70 4.28
N LYS A 76 -4.74 14.41 4.73
CA LYS A 76 -4.19 14.85 6.03
C LYS A 76 -5.02 14.44 7.26
N SER A 77 -5.92 13.48 7.13
CA SER A 77 -6.73 12.98 8.24
C SER A 77 -5.91 12.08 9.16
N ASN A 78 -6.31 12.03 10.43
CA ASN A 78 -5.71 11.12 11.41
C ASN A 78 -6.68 9.99 11.76
N LEU A 79 -6.43 8.82 11.19
CA LEU A 79 -7.19 7.59 11.37
C LEU A 79 -6.44 6.57 12.24
N THR A 80 -5.35 6.97 12.91
CA THR A 80 -4.48 6.07 13.69
C THR A 80 -5.30 5.12 14.56
N ARG A 81 -5.06 3.81 14.42
CA ARG A 81 -5.76 2.72 15.14
C ARG A 81 -7.28 2.66 14.95
N ALA A 82 -7.83 3.27 13.90
CA ALA A 82 -9.24 3.07 13.54
C ALA A 82 -9.47 1.64 13.03
N ASN A 83 -10.68 1.14 13.23
CA ASN A 83 -11.13 -0.12 12.65
C ASN A 83 -11.89 0.19 11.36
N MET A 84 -11.31 -0.13 10.22
CA MET A 84 -11.85 0.14 8.88
C MET A 84 -12.12 -1.17 8.13
N GLU A 85 -12.30 -2.30 8.82
CA GLU A 85 -12.56 -3.60 8.18
C GLU A 85 -13.77 -3.52 7.24
N GLY A 86 -13.60 -4.01 6.01
CA GLY A 86 -14.65 -4.03 4.98
C GLY A 86 -15.07 -2.65 4.44
N CYS A 87 -14.26 -1.60 4.63
CA CYS A 87 -14.56 -0.29 4.06
C CYS A 87 -14.48 -0.28 2.53
N ASN A 88 -15.36 0.49 1.90
CA ASN A 88 -15.21 0.89 0.51
C ASN A 88 -14.54 2.28 0.43
N LEU A 89 -13.29 2.33 -0.01
CA LEU A 89 -12.47 3.53 -0.23
C LEU A 89 -12.16 3.74 -1.72
N ASN A 90 -12.95 3.14 -2.61
CA ASN A 90 -12.73 3.25 -4.05
C ASN A 90 -12.67 4.72 -4.48
N SER A 91 -11.59 5.08 -5.17
CA SER A 91 -11.32 6.45 -5.65
C SER A 91 -11.29 7.52 -4.55
N ALA A 92 -11.13 7.14 -3.27
CA ALA A 92 -10.95 8.09 -2.17
C ALA A 92 -9.56 8.74 -2.25
N ASP A 93 -9.45 9.96 -1.72
CA ASP A 93 -8.19 10.67 -1.62
C ASP A 93 -7.67 10.69 -0.19
N LEU A 94 -6.68 9.84 0.09
CA LEU A 94 -6.02 9.66 1.39
C LEU A 94 -4.61 10.30 1.38
N MET A 95 -4.32 11.24 0.49
CA MET A 95 -2.99 11.85 0.40
C MET A 95 -2.55 12.43 1.76
N GLY A 96 -1.39 12.00 2.24
CA GLY A 96 -0.82 12.41 3.52
C GLY A 96 -1.65 12.02 4.75
N ALA A 97 -2.63 11.12 4.62
CA ALA A 97 -3.40 10.61 5.76
C ALA A 97 -2.52 9.73 6.66
N ASN A 98 -2.79 9.76 7.97
CA ASN A 98 -2.17 8.86 8.93
C ASN A 98 -3.12 7.68 9.21
N LEU A 99 -2.80 6.55 8.60
CA LEU A 99 -3.46 5.24 8.71
C LEU A 99 -2.63 4.26 9.55
N SER A 100 -1.66 4.74 10.34
CA SER A 100 -0.81 3.85 11.11
C SER A 100 -1.63 2.97 12.07
N GLN A 101 -1.31 1.66 12.06
CA GLN A 101 -1.96 0.65 12.89
C GLN A 101 -3.49 0.55 12.70
N THR A 102 -4.04 0.96 11.54
CA THR A 102 -5.44 0.69 11.21
C THR A 102 -5.66 -0.76 10.81
N VAL A 103 -6.88 -1.25 11.02
CA VAL A 103 -7.34 -2.53 10.48
C VAL A 103 -8.14 -2.23 9.22
N MET A 104 -7.65 -2.66 8.06
CA MET A 104 -8.24 -2.43 6.73
C MET A 104 -8.41 -3.76 5.98
N VAL A 105 -8.69 -4.83 6.72
CA VAL A 105 -8.89 -6.18 6.18
C VAL A 105 -10.08 -6.18 5.23
N GLY A 106 -9.87 -6.72 4.02
CA GLY A 106 -10.91 -6.85 3.00
C GLY A 106 -11.49 -5.53 2.48
N CYS A 107 -10.75 -4.42 2.60
CA CYS A 107 -11.18 -3.14 2.06
C CYS A 107 -11.02 -3.05 0.54
N ASP A 108 -11.90 -2.28 -0.10
CA ASP A 108 -11.74 -1.88 -1.50
C ASP A 108 -11.07 -0.50 -1.56
N LEU A 109 -9.88 -0.41 -2.14
CA LEU A 109 -9.12 0.83 -2.37
C LEU A 109 -8.81 1.03 -3.86
N ILE A 110 -9.66 0.51 -4.75
CA ILE A 110 -9.44 0.56 -6.19
C ILE A 110 -9.35 2.01 -6.64
N ARG A 111 -8.24 2.36 -7.30
CA ARG A 111 -7.90 3.72 -7.75
C ARG A 111 -7.85 4.77 -6.63
N ALA A 112 -7.71 4.38 -5.37
CA ALA A 112 -7.51 5.31 -4.27
C ALA A 112 -6.14 6.00 -4.37
N SER A 113 -6.04 7.23 -3.86
CA SER A 113 -4.78 7.96 -3.73
C SER A 113 -4.26 7.84 -2.30
N LEU A 114 -3.09 7.23 -2.14
CA LEU A 114 -2.37 7.01 -0.87
C LEU A 114 -1.00 7.69 -0.89
N VAL A 115 -0.79 8.65 -1.79
CA VAL A 115 0.47 9.39 -1.91
C VAL A 115 0.84 10.02 -0.56
N GLU A 116 2.08 9.81 -0.12
CA GLU A 116 2.59 10.26 1.20
C GLU A 116 1.81 9.73 2.43
N ALA A 117 0.90 8.75 2.27
CA ALA A 117 0.16 8.20 3.39
C ALA A 117 1.08 7.39 4.33
N ASN A 118 0.85 7.53 5.63
CA ASN A 118 1.52 6.71 6.65
C ASN A 118 0.65 5.50 6.98
N LEU A 119 1.03 4.33 6.47
CA LEU A 119 0.39 3.03 6.67
C LEU A 119 1.24 2.11 7.58
N LEU A 120 2.13 2.66 8.41
CA LEU A 120 3.03 1.88 9.25
C LEU A 120 2.24 0.90 10.15
N GLY A 121 2.50 -0.40 10.00
CA GLY A 121 1.83 -1.45 10.76
C GLY A 121 0.34 -1.60 10.46
N VAL A 122 -0.15 -1.15 9.30
CA VAL A 122 -1.52 -1.40 8.84
C VAL A 122 -1.78 -2.90 8.64
N ASP A 123 -3.03 -3.32 8.79
CA ASP A 123 -3.49 -4.63 8.32
C ASP A 123 -4.37 -4.47 7.07
N LEU A 124 -3.80 -4.70 5.89
CA LEU A 124 -4.47 -4.68 4.58
C LEU A 124 -4.81 -6.09 4.09
N SER A 125 -4.79 -7.13 4.94
CA SER A 125 -4.96 -8.51 4.48
C SER A 125 -6.23 -8.68 3.63
N GLY A 126 -6.08 -9.24 2.42
CA GLY A 126 -7.16 -9.44 1.45
C GLY A 126 -7.77 -8.17 0.85
N ALA A 127 -7.18 -6.98 1.06
CA ALA A 127 -7.66 -5.74 0.46
C ALA A 127 -7.35 -5.66 -1.05
N ASP A 128 -8.16 -4.90 -1.78
CA ASP A 128 -7.98 -4.63 -3.20
C ASP A 128 -7.47 -3.21 -3.45
N LEU A 129 -6.20 -3.07 -3.81
CA LEU A 129 -5.53 -1.82 -4.18
C LEU A 129 -5.25 -1.75 -5.68
N THR A 130 -6.03 -2.43 -6.51
CA THR A 130 -5.89 -2.38 -7.97
C THR A 130 -5.91 -0.94 -8.46
N GLU A 131 -4.91 -0.57 -9.27
CA GLU A 131 -4.71 0.78 -9.81
C GLU A 131 -4.59 1.90 -8.76
N ALA A 132 -4.34 1.57 -7.50
CA ALA A 132 -4.12 2.58 -6.45
C ALA A 132 -2.80 3.33 -6.68
N LYS A 133 -2.74 4.57 -6.18
CA LYS A 133 -1.56 5.45 -6.28
C LYS A 133 -0.87 5.57 -4.93
N LEU A 134 0.26 4.93 -4.77
CA LEU A 134 1.11 4.96 -3.58
C LEU A 134 2.44 5.68 -3.84
N SER A 135 2.68 6.09 -5.08
CA SER A 135 3.97 6.63 -5.53
C SER A 135 4.40 7.90 -4.80
N GLY A 136 5.68 7.98 -4.47
CA GLY A 136 6.39 9.22 -4.22
C GLY A 136 7.01 9.76 -5.51
N ARG A 137 7.33 11.06 -5.55
CA ARG A 137 8.05 11.68 -6.67
C ARG A 137 9.12 12.64 -6.18
N TYR A 138 10.17 12.74 -6.97
CA TYR A 138 11.05 13.90 -7.01
C TYR A 138 10.22 15.10 -7.52
N GLN A 139 9.84 16.03 -6.64
CA GLN A 139 9.36 17.32 -7.11
C GLN A 139 10.59 18.19 -7.37
N ARG A 140 10.58 18.92 -8.51
CA ARG A 140 11.63 19.87 -8.89
C ARG A 140 12.04 20.69 -7.65
N GLU A 141 13.32 21.04 -7.58
CA GLU A 141 13.91 21.85 -6.49
C GLU A 141 14.25 21.10 -5.18
N GLY A 142 14.54 19.79 -5.26
CA GLY A 142 15.13 19.05 -4.13
C GLY A 142 14.12 18.62 -3.05
N TYR A 143 12.83 18.62 -3.37
CA TYR A 143 11.79 18.05 -2.51
C TYR A 143 11.59 16.57 -2.84
N PHE A 144 11.99 15.73 -1.90
CA PHE A 144 11.72 14.30 -1.92
C PHE A 144 10.32 14.06 -1.33
N SER A 145 9.30 13.89 -2.16
CA SER A 145 8.07 13.25 -1.65
C SER A 145 8.33 11.75 -1.60
N ARG A 146 8.23 11.18 -0.39
CA ARG A 146 8.34 9.73 -0.20
C ARG A 146 7.04 9.08 -0.68
N GLY A 147 7.14 7.86 -1.21
CA GLY A 147 5.95 7.05 -1.43
C GLY A 147 5.26 6.72 -0.11
N ALA A 148 4.14 6.01 -0.22
CA ALA A 148 3.44 5.53 0.96
C ALA A 148 4.35 4.63 1.82
N ASN A 149 4.25 4.75 3.14
CA ASN A 149 5.01 3.91 4.07
C ASN A 149 4.11 2.81 4.62
N ILE A 150 4.26 1.58 4.13
CA ILE A 150 3.51 0.40 4.55
C ILE A 150 4.37 -0.51 5.45
N GLY A 151 5.55 -0.07 5.88
CA GLY A 151 6.51 -0.88 6.63
C GLY A 151 5.90 -1.60 7.84
N LYS A 152 6.32 -2.85 8.07
CA LYS A 152 5.80 -3.75 9.12
C LYS A 152 4.29 -4.01 9.07
N GLY A 153 3.62 -3.63 7.99
CA GLY A 153 2.22 -3.94 7.75
C GLY A 153 1.99 -5.41 7.36
N LYS A 154 0.73 -5.81 7.40
CA LYS A 154 0.25 -7.08 6.88
C LYS A 154 -0.51 -6.82 5.59
N MET A 155 -0.18 -7.58 4.56
CA MET A 155 -0.67 -7.42 3.19
C MET A 155 -0.86 -8.80 2.55
N ALA A 156 -1.14 -9.83 3.37
CA ALA A 156 -1.32 -11.17 2.87
C ALA A 156 -2.53 -11.22 1.91
N GLY A 157 -2.34 -11.76 0.72
CA GLY A 157 -3.38 -11.88 -0.30
C GLY A 157 -3.90 -10.53 -0.85
N THR A 158 -3.19 -9.42 -0.65
CA THR A 158 -3.61 -8.13 -1.22
C THR A 158 -3.47 -8.13 -2.74
N LYS A 159 -4.44 -7.52 -3.42
CA LYS A 159 -4.32 -7.23 -4.85
C LYS A 159 -3.73 -5.84 -5.04
N MET A 160 -2.68 -5.74 -5.82
CA MET A 160 -2.01 -4.50 -6.20
C MET A 160 -1.80 -4.42 -7.72
N ILE A 161 -2.70 -5.06 -8.47
CA ILE A 161 -2.62 -5.15 -9.92
C ILE A 161 -2.61 -3.73 -10.52
N ARG A 162 -1.64 -3.44 -11.39
CA ARG A 162 -1.45 -2.11 -12.01
C ARG A 162 -1.31 -0.94 -11.02
N ALA A 163 -1.02 -1.20 -9.75
CA ALA A 163 -0.82 -0.14 -8.76
C ALA A 163 0.50 0.60 -9.03
N ASP A 164 0.55 1.89 -8.68
CA ASP A 164 1.75 2.72 -8.76
C ASP A 164 2.38 2.84 -7.37
N LEU A 165 3.46 2.10 -7.13
CA LEU A 165 4.21 2.02 -5.87
C LEU A 165 5.61 2.62 -5.98
N VAL A 166 5.86 3.51 -6.95
CA VAL A 166 7.20 4.09 -7.12
C VAL A 166 7.70 4.73 -5.83
N ALA A 167 8.90 4.33 -5.38
CA ALA A 167 9.53 4.79 -4.15
C ALA A 167 8.70 4.55 -2.85
N ALA A 168 7.79 3.57 -2.84
CA ALA A 168 7.08 3.16 -1.64
C ALA A 168 7.98 2.38 -0.65
N GLU A 169 7.70 2.48 0.64
CA GLU A 169 8.43 1.78 1.70
C GLU A 169 7.63 0.56 2.19
N LEU A 170 8.05 -0.65 1.82
CA LEU A 170 7.46 -1.95 2.21
C LEU A 170 8.43 -2.78 3.07
N ASN A 171 9.29 -2.13 3.85
CA ASN A 171 10.30 -2.84 4.63
C ASN A 171 9.65 -3.71 5.74
N GLY A 172 10.03 -4.98 5.79
CA GLY A 172 9.56 -5.92 6.82
C GLY A 172 8.06 -6.21 6.77
N THR A 173 7.40 -6.00 5.63
CA THR A 173 5.97 -6.29 5.47
C THR A 173 5.71 -7.77 5.23
N ASP A 174 4.56 -8.27 5.68
CA ASP A 174 4.05 -9.59 5.29
C ASP A 174 3.20 -9.43 4.02
N CYS A 175 3.77 -9.76 2.86
CA CYS A 175 3.15 -9.66 1.54
C CYS A 175 2.91 -11.04 0.92
N ARG A 176 2.81 -12.10 1.73
CA ARG A 176 2.58 -13.46 1.22
C ARG A 176 1.33 -13.52 0.37
N GLU A 177 1.42 -14.22 -0.77
CA GLU A 177 0.30 -14.39 -1.71
C GLU A 177 -0.24 -13.06 -2.28
N ALA A 178 0.47 -11.94 -2.11
CA ALA A 178 0.09 -10.68 -2.72
C ALA A 178 0.29 -10.71 -4.24
N ASP A 179 -0.52 -9.93 -4.95
CA ASP A 179 -0.49 -9.84 -6.41
C ASP A 179 -0.06 -8.44 -6.86
N PHE A 180 1.18 -8.30 -7.29
CA PHE A 180 1.74 -7.08 -7.88
C PHE A 180 1.78 -7.13 -9.41
N SER A 181 0.94 -7.95 -10.05
CA SER A 181 0.98 -8.07 -11.51
C SER A 181 0.75 -6.72 -12.20
N GLU A 182 1.58 -6.41 -13.20
CA GLU A 182 1.57 -5.14 -13.93
C GLU A 182 1.79 -3.88 -13.07
N ALA A 183 2.16 -4.04 -11.79
CA ALA A 183 2.40 -2.91 -10.89
C ALA A 183 3.75 -2.24 -11.19
N ASN A 184 3.85 -0.96 -10.84
CA ASN A 184 5.11 -0.23 -10.89
C ASN A 184 5.69 -0.10 -9.48
N LEU A 185 6.74 -0.87 -9.18
CA LEU A 185 7.49 -0.78 -7.92
C LEU A 185 8.89 -0.21 -8.13
N SER A 186 9.13 0.58 -9.18
CA SER A 186 10.44 1.18 -9.36
C SER A 186 10.87 1.99 -8.13
N GLU A 187 12.13 1.85 -7.72
CA GLU A 187 12.70 2.47 -6.52
C GLU A 187 12.04 2.08 -5.19
N ALA A 188 11.11 1.11 -5.17
CA ALA A 188 10.46 0.66 -3.94
C ALA A 188 11.42 -0.12 -3.05
N SER A 189 11.26 0.00 -1.72
CA SER A 189 12.06 -0.73 -0.75
C SER A 189 11.26 -1.89 -0.17
N LEU A 190 11.63 -3.13 -0.48
CA LEU A 190 11.03 -4.37 0.02
C LEU A 190 11.99 -5.15 0.94
N LYS A 191 12.91 -4.46 1.61
CA LYS A 191 13.91 -5.12 2.46
C LYS A 191 13.24 -5.92 3.56
N GLN A 192 13.72 -7.15 3.78
CA GLN A 192 13.21 -8.02 4.84
C GLN A 192 11.71 -8.34 4.74
N ALA A 193 11.07 -8.06 3.59
CA ALA A 193 9.67 -8.39 3.38
C ALA A 193 9.50 -9.91 3.20
N CYS A 194 8.36 -10.43 3.66
CA CYS A 194 7.95 -11.80 3.38
C CYS A 194 7.10 -11.79 2.11
N LEU A 195 7.63 -12.33 1.01
CA LEU A 195 7.05 -12.30 -0.33
C LEU A 195 6.81 -13.72 -0.86
N VAL A 196 6.49 -14.65 0.05
CA VAL A 196 6.26 -16.05 -0.29
C VAL A 196 5.03 -16.15 -1.17
N SER A 197 5.16 -16.83 -2.32
CA SER A 197 4.09 -17.00 -3.31
C SER A 197 3.49 -15.68 -3.83
N THR A 198 4.27 -14.60 -3.83
CA THR A 198 3.88 -13.30 -4.38
C THR A 198 4.00 -13.31 -5.92
N SER A 199 3.08 -12.64 -6.62
CA SER A 199 3.18 -12.42 -8.07
C SER A 199 3.80 -11.05 -8.38
N PHE A 200 4.83 -11.04 -9.22
CA PHE A 200 5.43 -9.85 -9.83
C PHE A 200 5.29 -9.86 -11.36
N VAL A 201 4.31 -10.62 -11.88
CA VAL A 201 4.14 -10.84 -13.32
C VAL A 201 3.98 -9.52 -14.07
N ASN A 202 4.80 -9.26 -15.08
CA ASN A 202 4.84 -8.03 -15.88
C ASN A 202 5.01 -6.73 -15.05
N SER A 203 5.54 -6.83 -13.84
CA SER A 203 5.78 -5.67 -12.98
C SER A 203 7.07 -4.93 -13.34
N LYS A 204 7.14 -3.65 -12.97
CA LYS A 204 8.36 -2.84 -13.09
C LYS A 204 9.07 -2.80 -11.75
N LEU A 205 10.29 -3.33 -11.70
CA LEU A 205 11.07 -3.45 -10.46
C LEU A 205 12.38 -2.68 -10.53
N GLY A 206 12.51 -1.76 -11.50
CA GLY A 206 13.74 -0.99 -11.69
C GLY A 206 14.18 -0.31 -10.39
N ASP A 207 15.43 -0.47 -9.98
CA ASP A 207 15.97 0.05 -8.71
C ASP A 207 15.36 -0.48 -7.41
N ALA A 208 14.35 -1.36 -7.46
CA ALA A 208 13.69 -1.91 -6.28
C ALA A 208 14.65 -2.72 -5.40
N ASP A 209 14.43 -2.69 -4.09
CA ASP A 209 15.35 -3.26 -3.11
C ASP A 209 14.77 -4.45 -2.36
N PHE A 210 15.21 -5.66 -2.71
CA PHE A 210 14.73 -6.92 -2.14
C PHE A 210 15.68 -7.49 -1.09
N ARG A 211 16.70 -6.76 -0.64
CA ARG A 211 17.73 -7.33 0.24
C ARG A 211 17.13 -7.88 1.54
N GLY A 212 17.44 -9.16 1.79
CA GLY A 212 16.93 -9.91 2.94
C GLY A 212 15.45 -10.30 2.86
N ALA A 213 14.77 -10.07 1.74
CA ALA A 213 13.40 -10.51 1.53
C ALA A 213 13.34 -12.02 1.29
N ASP A 214 12.21 -12.63 1.67
CA ASP A 214 11.90 -14.03 1.37
C ASP A 214 11.03 -14.11 0.11
N LEU A 215 11.63 -14.56 -1.00
CA LEU A 215 10.98 -14.67 -2.31
C LEU A 215 10.54 -16.09 -2.65
N THR A 216 10.42 -16.98 -1.66
CA THR A 216 10.10 -18.38 -1.88
C THR A 216 8.82 -18.55 -2.73
N ASP A 217 8.91 -19.28 -3.83
CA ASP A 217 7.80 -19.58 -4.75
C ASP A 217 7.13 -18.38 -5.44
N SER A 218 7.72 -17.18 -5.33
CA SER A 218 7.27 -15.99 -6.04
C SER A 218 7.50 -16.08 -7.55
N ASP A 219 6.67 -15.36 -8.32
CA ASP A 219 6.65 -15.40 -9.78
C ASP A 219 7.11 -14.06 -10.37
N PHE A 220 8.11 -14.09 -11.26
CA PHE A 220 8.70 -12.94 -11.91
C PHE A 220 8.50 -12.93 -13.44
N GLU A 221 7.54 -13.69 -13.97
CA GLU A 221 7.28 -13.75 -15.42
C GLU A 221 7.13 -12.34 -16.02
N GLY A 222 8.01 -11.97 -16.96
CA GLY A 222 7.97 -10.68 -17.64
C GLY A 222 8.29 -9.45 -16.78
N ALA A 223 8.79 -9.63 -15.55
CA ALA A 223 9.18 -8.51 -14.70
C ALA A 223 10.43 -7.79 -15.25
N GLU A 224 10.43 -6.45 -15.20
CA GLU A 224 11.56 -5.61 -15.60
C GLU A 224 12.52 -5.41 -14.41
N LEU A 225 13.78 -5.87 -14.51
CA LEU A 225 14.71 -5.99 -13.36
C LEU A 225 15.93 -5.03 -13.39
N ILE A 226 15.83 -3.93 -14.13
CA ILE A 226 16.92 -2.97 -14.31
C ILE A 226 17.40 -2.42 -12.96
N GLU A 227 18.65 -2.67 -12.58
CA GLU A 227 19.24 -2.25 -11.31
C GLU A 227 18.48 -2.72 -10.05
N THR A 228 17.64 -3.75 -10.17
CA THR A 228 16.96 -4.36 -9.02
C THR A 228 17.98 -5.01 -8.08
N LYS A 229 17.87 -4.74 -6.78
CA LYS A 229 18.87 -5.13 -5.77
C LYS A 229 18.49 -6.46 -5.12
N PHE A 230 19.18 -7.52 -5.51
CA PHE A 230 19.01 -8.89 -5.00
C PHE A 230 20.22 -9.39 -4.20
N GLN A 231 21.17 -8.53 -3.80
CA GLN A 231 22.37 -9.01 -3.08
C GLN A 231 22.01 -9.82 -1.83
N GLY A 232 22.59 -11.02 -1.71
CA GLY A 232 22.35 -11.96 -0.62
C GLY A 232 20.94 -12.57 -0.56
N VAL A 233 20.12 -12.39 -1.60
CA VAL A 233 18.76 -12.95 -1.66
C VAL A 233 18.81 -14.40 -2.17
N ASP A 234 17.93 -15.24 -1.62
CA ASP A 234 17.73 -16.60 -2.13
C ASP A 234 16.70 -16.59 -3.27
N LEU A 235 17.18 -16.70 -4.51
CA LEU A 235 16.33 -16.83 -5.70
C LEU A 235 16.12 -18.28 -6.12
N SER A 236 16.60 -19.27 -5.37
CA SER A 236 16.59 -20.69 -5.78
C SER A 236 15.19 -21.25 -6.05
N ARG A 237 14.17 -20.68 -5.41
CA ARG A 237 12.76 -21.06 -5.55
C ARG A 237 11.90 -20.01 -6.27
N VAL A 238 12.52 -18.97 -6.83
CA VAL A 238 11.83 -18.00 -7.66
C VAL A 238 11.46 -18.64 -9.00
N LYS A 239 10.28 -18.31 -9.52
CA LYS A 239 9.76 -18.83 -10.79
C LYS A 239 9.88 -17.76 -11.87
N ASN A 240 10.10 -18.22 -13.10
CA ASN A 240 9.99 -17.41 -14.32
C ASN A 240 10.88 -16.15 -14.37
N ILE A 241 11.92 -16.06 -13.53
CA ILE A 241 12.92 -15.01 -13.68
C ILE A 241 13.79 -15.30 -14.91
N SER A 242 13.93 -14.29 -15.78
CA SER A 242 14.67 -14.39 -17.03
C SER A 242 16.17 -14.19 -16.80
N PRO A 243 17.07 -15.00 -17.40
CA PRO A 243 18.51 -14.73 -17.36
C PRO A 243 18.87 -13.33 -17.89
N GLN A 244 18.19 -12.86 -18.93
CA GLN A 244 18.45 -11.55 -19.53
C GLN A 244 18.11 -10.41 -18.57
N GLU A 245 16.96 -10.50 -17.90
CA GLU A 245 16.54 -9.50 -16.91
C GLU A 245 17.43 -9.58 -15.66
N LEU A 246 17.77 -10.78 -15.21
CA LEU A 246 18.66 -10.96 -14.07
C LEU A 246 20.05 -10.35 -14.31
N GLU A 247 20.58 -10.40 -15.53
CA GLU A 247 21.86 -9.75 -15.88
C GLU A 247 21.83 -8.22 -15.74
N LEU A 248 20.64 -7.60 -15.79
CA LEU A 248 20.45 -6.17 -15.57
C LEU A 248 20.34 -5.79 -14.08
N SER A 249 20.22 -6.79 -13.20
CA SER A 249 20.03 -6.60 -11.77
C SER A 249 21.37 -6.49 -11.02
N ILE A 250 21.31 -6.26 -9.71
CA ILE A 250 22.48 -6.20 -8.83
C ILE A 250 22.45 -7.39 -7.87
N ILE A 251 23.31 -8.38 -8.11
CA ILE A 251 23.51 -9.57 -7.27
C ILE A 251 24.93 -9.58 -6.70
N ASP A 252 25.20 -10.50 -5.77
CA ASP A 252 26.53 -10.77 -5.23
C ASP A 252 26.80 -12.29 -5.17
N SER A 253 27.99 -12.68 -4.72
CA SER A 253 28.39 -14.09 -4.59
C SER A 253 27.58 -14.88 -3.55
N ASN A 254 26.81 -14.21 -2.69
CA ASN A 254 25.93 -14.87 -1.71
C ASN A 254 24.52 -15.10 -2.25
N THR A 255 24.17 -14.46 -3.36
CA THR A 255 22.84 -14.57 -3.98
C THR A 255 22.68 -15.97 -4.56
N GLN A 256 21.66 -16.70 -4.09
CA GLN A 256 21.38 -18.06 -4.58
C GLN A 256 20.56 -17.97 -5.86
N MET A 257 20.89 -18.80 -6.86
CA MET A 257 20.25 -18.75 -8.18
C MET A 257 19.24 -19.89 -8.36
N PRO A 258 18.20 -19.71 -9.19
CA PRO A 258 17.39 -20.82 -9.66
C PRO A 258 18.26 -21.89 -10.33
N ASP A 259 17.86 -23.15 -10.20
CA ASP A 259 18.62 -24.29 -10.75
C ASP A 259 18.80 -24.21 -12.27
N TYR A 260 17.88 -23.56 -12.96
CA TYR A 260 17.87 -23.37 -14.41
C TYR A 260 18.70 -22.16 -14.91
N ILE A 261 19.29 -21.35 -14.01
CA ILE A 261 20.17 -20.23 -14.38
C ILE A 261 21.61 -20.51 -13.95
N GLU A 262 22.54 -20.24 -14.85
CA GLU A 262 23.98 -20.18 -14.59
C GLU A 262 24.45 -18.72 -14.57
N VAL A 263 25.19 -18.35 -13.52
CA VAL A 263 25.86 -17.05 -13.39
C VAL A 263 27.36 -17.25 -13.56
N ILE A 264 27.94 -16.51 -14.50
CA ILE A 264 29.37 -16.54 -14.80
C ILE A 264 29.96 -15.18 -14.44
N TRP A 265 30.73 -15.13 -13.36
CA TRP A 265 31.39 -13.91 -12.89
C TRP A 265 32.59 -13.55 -13.77
N THR A 266 32.64 -12.30 -14.21
CA THR A 266 33.76 -11.74 -15.00
C THR A 266 34.62 -10.77 -14.18
N SER A 267 34.10 -10.23 -13.09
CA SER A 267 34.84 -9.51 -12.05
C SER A 267 34.10 -9.63 -10.71
N GLU A 268 34.49 -8.84 -9.71
CA GLU A 268 33.79 -8.75 -8.42
C GLU A 268 32.32 -8.30 -8.56
N ASP A 269 32.05 -7.36 -9.46
CA ASP A 269 30.73 -6.73 -9.64
C ASP A 269 30.10 -6.96 -11.02
N THR A 270 30.77 -7.73 -11.89
CA THR A 270 30.27 -7.98 -13.25
C THR A 270 30.10 -9.46 -13.52
N TYR A 271 29.00 -9.82 -14.17
CA TYR A 271 28.63 -11.20 -14.44
C TYR A 271 27.81 -11.30 -15.72
N LYS A 272 27.62 -12.54 -16.17
CA LYS A 272 26.73 -12.91 -17.28
C LYS A 272 25.78 -14.00 -16.83
N CYS A 273 24.53 -13.94 -17.28
CA CYS A 273 23.52 -14.94 -16.97
C CYS A 273 23.19 -15.78 -18.21
N LYS A 274 23.04 -17.09 -18.03
CA LYS A 274 22.64 -18.00 -19.11
C LYS A 274 21.65 -19.03 -18.60
N GLN A 275 20.76 -19.46 -19.49
CA GLN A 275 19.91 -20.63 -19.24
C GLN A 275 20.78 -21.89 -19.23
N LYS A 276 20.62 -22.76 -18.23
CA LYS A 276 21.23 -24.09 -18.25
C LYS A 276 20.52 -24.97 -19.27
N VAL A 277 21.31 -25.68 -20.07
CA VAL A 277 20.86 -26.64 -21.10
C VAL A 277 20.53 -27.98 -20.45
#